data_AF-A0A1I7DRA0-F1
#
_entry.id   AF-A0A1I7DRA0-F1
#
_cell.length_a   1.000
_cell.length_b   1.000
_cell.length_c   1.000
_cell.angle_alpha   90.00
_cell.angle_beta   90.00
_cell.angle_gamma   90.00
#
_symmetry.space_group_name_H-M   'P 1'
#
loop_
_entity.id
_entity.type
_entity.pdbx_description
1 polymer ?
#
loop_
_entity_poly.entity_id
_entity_poly.type
_entity_poly.pdbx_seq_one_letter_code
_entity_poly.pdbx_strand_id
1 'polypeptide(L)'
;MEYRRTDLNKKTNLGYGTEVPPLLDHVKIVFDQQELGEKEAVEFFDHFEESGWKTKTGVSIKNWKQVADQWIWNLKKTGFDKVALLKA
;
A
#
# COMPACT_ATOMS: atom_id res chain seq x y z
N MET A 1 -34.93 -6.97 -25.06
CA MET A 1 -34.25 -6.02 -24.14
C MET A 1 -32.80 -6.42 -24.08
N GLU A 2 -31.96 -5.79 -24.91
CA GLU A 2 -30.53 -6.08 -24.96
C GLU A 2 -29.83 -5.21 -23.93
N TYR A 3 -29.32 -5.84 -22.86
CA TYR A 3 -28.47 -5.14 -21.90
C TYR A 3 -27.13 -4.85 -22.61
N ARG A 4 -26.88 -3.56 -22.91
CA ARG A 4 -25.61 -3.10 -23.48
C ARG A 4 -24.46 -3.60 -22.59
N ARG A 5 -23.58 -4.44 -23.14
CA ARG A 5 -22.35 -4.92 -22.51
C ARG A 5 -21.27 -3.82 -22.49
N THR A 6 -21.58 -2.64 -21.95
CA THR A 6 -20.69 -1.47 -22.08
C THR A 6 -20.32 -0.84 -20.75
N ASP A 7 -20.03 -1.61 -19.69
CA ASP A 7 -19.49 -1.03 -18.43
C ASP A 7 -18.53 -1.95 -17.65
N LEU A 8 -18.02 -3.04 -18.25
CA LEU A 8 -17.07 -3.96 -17.59
C LEU A 8 -15.58 -3.53 -17.72
N ASN A 9 -15.29 -2.31 -18.19
CA ASN A 9 -13.91 -1.84 -18.39
C ASN A 9 -13.42 -0.88 -17.28
N LYS A 10 -14.03 -0.89 -16.09
CA LYS A 10 -13.28 -0.45 -14.91
C LYS A 10 -12.26 -1.54 -14.65
N LYS A 11 -10.96 -1.27 -14.87
CA LYS A 11 -9.87 -2.07 -14.29
C LYS A 11 -10.21 -2.27 -12.84
N THR A 12 -10.68 -3.46 -12.50
CA THR A 12 -11.20 -3.76 -11.18
C THR A 12 -9.99 -3.84 -10.28
N ASN A 13 -9.60 -2.72 -9.65
CA ASN A 13 -8.71 -2.76 -8.50
C ASN A 13 -9.46 -3.57 -7.44
N LEU A 14 -9.26 -4.89 -7.42
CA LEU A 14 -9.98 -5.84 -6.56
C LEU A 14 -9.32 -5.94 -5.19
N GLY A 15 -8.25 -5.16 -4.97
CA GLY A 15 -7.48 -5.21 -3.73
C GLY A 15 -6.63 -6.47 -3.60
N TYR A 16 -6.31 -7.18 -4.69
CA TYR A 16 -5.51 -8.40 -4.65
C TYR A 16 -4.01 -8.17 -4.39
N GLY A 17 -3.54 -6.93 -4.34
CA GLY A 17 -2.13 -6.61 -4.13
C GLY A 17 -1.33 -6.46 -5.42
N THR A 18 -1.74 -7.10 -6.50
CA THR A 18 -1.01 -7.07 -7.80
C THR A 18 -1.26 -5.83 -8.64
N GLU A 19 -2.20 -5.00 -8.21
CA GLU A 19 -2.67 -3.84 -8.95
C GLU A 19 -2.06 -2.58 -8.37
N VAL A 20 -1.09 -2.06 -9.10
CA VAL A 20 -0.24 -0.95 -8.66
C VAL A 20 -0.40 0.21 -9.66
N PRO A 21 -0.76 1.41 -9.20
CA PRO A 21 -1.02 1.79 -7.80
C PRO A 21 -2.33 1.17 -7.25
N PRO A 22 -2.39 0.82 -5.94
CA PRO A 22 -3.64 0.52 -5.26
C PRO A 22 -4.57 1.73 -5.16
N LEU A 23 -5.83 1.48 -4.81
CA LEU A 23 -6.68 2.51 -4.24
C LEU A 23 -6.30 2.74 -2.78
N LEU A 24 -6.26 4.00 -2.34
CA LEU A 24 -6.02 4.38 -0.95
C LEU A 24 -6.98 3.65 0.01
N ASP A 25 -8.23 3.45 -0.39
CA ASP A 25 -9.23 2.73 0.40
C ASP A 25 -8.80 1.28 0.71
N HIS A 26 -8.24 0.57 -0.27
CA HIS A 26 -7.70 -0.78 -0.05
C HIS A 26 -6.50 -0.77 0.90
N VAL A 27 -5.65 0.25 0.81
CA VAL A 27 -4.51 0.41 1.73
C VAL A 27 -5.03 0.63 3.15
N LYS A 28 -6.00 1.53 3.34
CA LYS A 28 -6.63 1.79 4.64
C LYS A 28 -7.21 0.53 5.25
N ILE A 29 -7.94 -0.28 4.49
CA ILE A 29 -8.51 -1.55 4.97
C ILE A 29 -7.41 -2.51 5.44
N VAL A 30 -6.30 -2.63 4.69
CA VAL A 30 -5.18 -3.50 5.09
C VAL A 30 -4.55 -3.04 6.39
N PHE A 31 -4.33 -1.74 6.56
CA PHE A 31 -3.73 -1.18 7.76
C PHE A 31 -4.66 -1.27 8.97
N ASP A 32 -5.96 -1.02 8.78
CA ASP A 32 -7.00 -1.18 9.81
C ASP A 32 -7.06 -2.64 10.30
N GLN A 33 -7.04 -3.61 9.38
CA GLN A 33 -6.95 -5.05 9.71
C GLN A 33 -5.69 -5.44 10.48
N GLN A 34 -4.63 -4.62 10.42
CA GLN A 34 -3.37 -4.83 11.12
C GLN A 34 -3.27 -4.02 12.41
N GLU A 35 -4.38 -3.43 12.85
CA GLU A 35 -4.52 -2.56 14.03
C GLU A 35 -3.68 -1.27 13.93
N LEU A 36 -3.44 -0.81 12.70
CA LEU A 36 -2.77 0.46 12.42
C LEU A 36 -3.80 1.52 12.01
N GLY A 37 -3.57 2.76 12.45
CA GLY A 37 -4.45 3.87 12.16
C GLY A 37 -4.39 4.31 10.69
N GLU A 38 -5.45 4.98 10.25
CA GLU A 38 -5.56 5.57 8.90
C GLU A 38 -4.36 6.45 8.53
N LYS A 39 -3.79 7.17 9.50
CA LYS A 39 -2.62 8.03 9.31
C LYS A 39 -1.43 7.28 8.71
N GLU A 40 -1.12 6.10 9.24
CA GLU A 40 0.01 5.27 8.76
C GLU A 40 -0.25 4.74 7.35
N ALA A 41 -1.52 4.42 7.03
CA ALA A 41 -1.92 3.99 5.69
C ALA A 41 -1.74 5.09 4.65
N VAL A 42 -2.10 6.33 5.02
CA VAL A 42 -1.92 7.52 4.18
C VAL A 42 -0.43 7.82 3.99
N GLU A 43 0.38 7.79 5.05
CA GLU A 43 1.84 8.01 4.97
C GLU A 43 2.51 6.97 4.07
N PHE A 44 2.13 5.69 4.17
CA PHE A 44 2.57 4.65 3.26
C PHE A 44 2.20 4.98 1.81
N PHE A 45 0.93 5.32 1.56
CA PHE A 45 0.45 5.57 0.21
C PHE A 45 1.17 6.77 -0.44
N ASP A 46 1.29 7.88 0.28
CA ASP A 46 1.96 9.10 -0.17
C ASP A 46 3.43 8.83 -0.52
N HIS A 47 4.16 8.14 0.36
CA HIS A 47 5.55 7.75 0.13
C HIS A 47 5.75 6.92 -1.16
N PHE A 48 4.84 5.97 -1.41
CA PHE A 48 4.91 5.14 -2.61
C PHE A 48 4.35 5.83 -3.86
N GLU A 49 3.44 6.79 -3.70
CA GLU A 49 2.96 7.64 -4.78
C GLU A 49 4.06 8.58 -5.29
N GLU A 50 4.78 9.25 -4.40
CA GLU A 50 5.91 10.13 -4.74
C GLU A 50 7.07 9.37 -5.42
N SER A 51 7.33 8.13 -5.00
CA SER A 51 8.33 7.26 -5.64
C SER A 51 7.84 6.61 -6.94
N GLY A 52 6.57 6.81 -7.32
CA GLY A 52 5.96 6.25 -8.52
C GLY A 52 5.79 4.74 -8.47
N TRP A 53 5.61 4.18 -7.27
CA TRP A 53 5.43 2.75 -7.00
C TRP A 53 6.56 1.88 -7.56
N LYS A 54 7.79 2.37 -7.40
CA LYS A 54 9.02 1.68 -7.80
C LYS A 54 9.87 1.39 -6.57
N THR A 55 10.63 0.31 -6.66
CA THR A 55 11.68 -0.01 -5.69
C THR A 55 12.85 0.97 -5.82
N LYS A 56 13.73 1.00 -4.81
CA LYS A 56 14.96 1.83 -4.82
C LYS A 56 15.89 1.54 -6.00
N THR A 57 15.82 0.33 -6.57
CA THR A 57 16.56 -0.11 -7.77
C THR A 57 15.87 0.32 -9.07
N GLY A 58 14.72 0.98 -9.00
CA GLY A 58 13.94 1.48 -10.16
C GLY A 58 12.94 0.47 -10.74
N VAL A 59 12.81 -0.73 -10.15
CA VAL A 59 11.89 -1.76 -10.62
C VAL A 59 10.48 -1.51 -10.08
N SER A 60 9.46 -1.56 -10.94
CA SER A 60 8.06 -1.43 -10.55
C SER A 60 7.64 -2.48 -9.53
N ILE A 61 6.94 -2.05 -8.48
CA ILE A 61 6.39 -2.94 -7.46
C ILE A 61 5.35 -3.83 -8.10
N LYS A 62 5.47 -5.15 -7.90
CA LYS A 62 4.52 -6.14 -8.41
C LYS A 62 3.40 -6.45 -7.44
N ASN A 63 3.66 -6.30 -6.14
CA ASN A 63 2.68 -6.57 -5.10
C ASN A 63 2.78 -5.54 -3.98
N TRP A 64 1.86 -4.58 -3.96
CA TRP A 64 1.86 -3.51 -2.96
C TRP A 64 1.50 -4.04 -1.57
N LYS A 65 0.72 -5.14 -1.46
CA LYS A 65 0.39 -5.74 -0.16
C LYS A 65 1.64 -6.29 0.52
N GLN A 66 2.50 -6.99 -0.22
CA GLN A 66 3.77 -7.45 0.33
C GLN A 66 4.65 -6.30 0.82
N VAL A 67 4.64 -5.16 0.10
CA VAL A 67 5.37 -3.95 0.52
C VAL A 67 4.72 -3.31 1.75
N ALA A 68 3.39 -3.31 1.84
CA ALA A 68 2.64 -2.88 3.02
C ALA A 68 2.96 -3.78 4.22
N ASP A 69 2.93 -5.10 4.09
CA ASP A 69 3.32 -6.04 5.14
C ASP A 69 4.74 -5.75 5.67
N GLN A 70 5.69 -5.49 4.76
CA GLN A 70 7.05 -5.09 5.16
C GLN A 70 7.08 -3.75 5.88
N TRP A 71 6.33 -2.76 5.42
CA TRP A 71 6.19 -1.46 6.08
C TRP A 71 5.63 -1.60 7.50
N ILE A 72 4.53 -2.34 7.64
CA ILE A 72 3.85 -2.63 8.90
C ILE A 72 4.77 -3.38 9.85
N TRP A 73 5.49 -4.40 9.36
CA TRP A 73 6.49 -5.12 10.14
C TRP A 73 7.59 -4.18 10.63
N ASN A 74 8.07 -3.28 9.76
CA ASN A 74 9.10 -2.33 10.12
C ASN A 74 8.60 -1.34 11.17
N LEU A 75 7.38 -0.80 11.02
CA LEU A 75 6.71 0.06 12.01
C LEU A 75 6.60 -0.64 13.38
N LYS A 76 6.07 -1.86 13.41
CA LYS A 76 5.92 -2.67 14.63
C LYS A 76 7.28 -2.97 15.27
N LYS A 77 8.31 -3.25 14.46
CA LYS A 77 9.68 -3.46 14.91
C LYS A 77 10.30 -2.19 15.50
N THR A 78 10.20 -1.04 14.83
CA THR A 78 10.68 0.24 15.38
C THR A 78 9.83 0.74 16.56
N GLY A 79 8.59 0.26 16.69
CA GLY A 79 7.74 0.50 17.86
C GLY A 79 8.24 -0.15 19.15
N PHE A 80 9.15 -1.13 19.08
CA PHE A 80 9.80 -1.72 20.25
C PHE A 80 11.09 -1.00 20.67
N ASP A 81 11.61 -0.08 19.85
CA ASP A 81 12.75 0.77 20.18
C ASP A 81 12.65 2.12 19.45
N LYS A 82 11.94 3.09 20.04
CA LYS A 82 11.98 4.51 19.66
C LYS A 82 13.34 5.19 19.94
N VAL A 83 14.47 4.46 19.88
CA VAL A 83 15.80 4.99 20.24
C VAL A 83 16.87 4.87 19.14
N ALA A 84 16.58 4.31 17.97
CA ALA A 84 17.65 3.88 17.06
C ALA A 84 17.78 4.58 15.70
N LEU A 85 17.13 5.73 15.43
CA LEU A 85 17.38 6.48 14.18
C LEU A 85 17.59 7.99 14.40
N LEU A 86 18.34 8.32 15.45
CA LEU A 86 19.06 9.61 15.57
C LEU A 86 20.53 9.41 16.00
N LYS A 87 21.09 8.22 15.79
CA LYS A 87 22.52 7.95 15.98
C LYS A 87 23.04 6.93 14.97
N ALA A 88 23.72 7.43 13.94
CA ALA A 88 25.08 7.08 13.53
C ALA A 88 25.31 7.54 12.09
#